data_AF-A0A7V6GDD2-F1
#
_entry.id   AF-A0A7V6GDD2-F1
#
_cell.length_a   1.000
_cell.length_b   1.000
_cell.length_c   1.000
_cell.angle_alpha   90.00
_cell.angle_beta   90.00
_cell.angle_gamma   90.00
#
_symmetry.space_group_name_H-M   'P 1'
#
loop_
_entity.id
_entity.type
_entity.pdbx_description
1 polymer ?
#
loop_
_entity_poly.entity_id
_entity_poly.type
_entity_poly.pdbx_seq_one_letter_code
_entity_poly.pdbx_strand_id
1 'polypeptide(L)' 'ARHKTPKYVSFIDRFPMTASGKIQKYKLREMAVQNLNLEDAADIETV' A
#
# COMPACT_ATOMS: atom_id res chain seq x y z
N ALA A 1 -12.41 -13.41 14.28
CA ALA A 1 -12.42 -13.56 12.81
C ALA A 1 -12.48 -12.22 12.04
N ARG A 2 -11.74 -11.17 12.46
CA ARG A 2 -11.75 -9.83 11.84
C ARG A 2 -10.40 -9.35 11.27
N HIS A 3 -9.43 -10.24 11.11
CA HIS A 3 -8.07 -9.88 10.66
C HIS A 3 -7.93 -9.67 9.13
N LYS A 4 -8.95 -10.03 8.34
CA LYS A 4 -8.95 -9.84 6.87
C LYS A 4 -9.70 -8.58 6.41
N THR A 5 -10.29 -7.83 7.33
CA THR A 5 -10.97 -6.57 7.00
C THR A 5 -9.93 -5.46 6.86
N PRO A 6 -9.87 -4.73 5.74
CA PRO A 6 -8.91 -3.64 5.56
C PRO A 6 -9.22 -2.49 6.53
N LYS A 7 -8.18 -1.94 7.16
CA LYS A 7 -8.31 -0.78 8.07
C LYS A 7 -8.40 0.55 7.32
N TYR A 8 -7.78 0.62 6.13
CA TYR A 8 -7.71 1.82 5.30
C TYR A 8 -8.13 1.48 3.87
N VAL A 9 -8.94 2.36 3.25
CA VAL A 9 -9.40 2.23 1.87
C VAL A 9 -9.29 3.61 1.22
N SER A 10 -8.62 3.67 0.07
CA SER A 10 -8.45 4.90 -0.71
C SER A 10 -8.87 4.65 -2.15
N PHE A 11 -9.54 5.62 -2.74
CA PHE A 11 -9.87 5.63 -4.16
C PHE A 11 -8.77 6.36 -4.92
N ILE A 12 -8.37 5.81 -6.07
CA ILE A 12 -7.34 6.38 -6.94
C ILE A 12 -7.81 6.31 -8.40
N ASP A 13 -7.40 7.27 -9.21
CA ASP A 13 -7.80 7.33 -10.62
C ASP A 13 -7.16 6.21 -11.46
N ARG A 14 -5.93 5.79 -11.10
CA ARG A 14 -5.21 4.69 -11.78
C ARG A 14 -4.22 3.98 -10.87
N PHE A 15 -4.03 2.68 -11.12
CA PHE A 15 -2.97 1.90 -10.47
C PHE A 15 -1.59 2.19 -11.08
N PRO A 16 -0.51 2.14 -10.28
CA PRO A 16 0.85 2.15 -10.79
C PRO A 16 1.10 0.83 -11.52
N MET A 17 1.34 0.90 -12.83
CA MET A 17 1.51 -0.26 -13.70
C MET A 17 2.88 -0.24 -14.39
N THR A 18 3.43 -1.42 -14.65
CA THR A 18 4.62 -1.54 -15.52
C THR A 18 4.24 -1.29 -16.98
N ALA A 19 5.22 -1.11 -17.86
CA ALA A 19 4.98 -0.99 -19.30
C ALA A 19 4.19 -2.18 -19.88
N SER A 20 4.29 -3.36 -19.26
CA SER A 20 3.53 -4.57 -19.64
C SER A 20 2.18 -4.72 -18.91
N GLY A 21 1.73 -3.70 -18.16
CA GLY A 21 0.43 -3.71 -17.49
C GLY A 21 0.36 -4.47 -16.17
N LYS A 22 1.48 -4.83 -15.54
CA LYS A 22 1.46 -5.47 -14.20
C LYS A 22 1.35 -4.41 -13.12
N ILE A 23 0.48 -4.61 -12.12
CA ILE A 23 0.35 -3.70 -10.98
C ILE A 23 1.60 -3.77 -10.09
N GLN A 24 2.19 -2.62 -9.81
CA GLN A 24 3.36 -2.48 -8.94
C GLN A 24 2.91 -2.29 -7.49
N LYS A 25 2.68 -3.40 -6.77
CA LYS A 25 2.19 -3.37 -5.39
C LYS A 25 3.14 -2.65 -4.40
N TYR A 26 4.44 -2.62 -4.67
CA TYR A 26 5.39 -1.93 -3.79
C TYR A 26 5.17 -0.42 -3.80
N LYS A 27 4.94 0.19 -4.96
CA LYS A 27 4.57 1.61 -5.08
C LYS A 27 3.28 1.93 -4.37
N LEU A 28 2.29 1.02 -4.42
CA LEU A 28 1.05 1.19 -3.66
C LEU A 28 1.30 1.22 -2.14
N ARG A 29 2.27 0.46 -1.63
CA ARG A 29 2.67 0.52 -0.21
C ARG A 29 3.36 1.83 0.11
N GLU A 30 4.32 2.27 -0.71
CA GLU A 30 5.01 3.56 -0.54
C GLU A 30 4.01 4.73 -0.52
N MET A 31 3.08 4.75 -1.48
CA MET A 31 2.01 5.74 -1.54
C MET A 31 1.11 5.69 -0.30
N ALA A 32 0.78 4.49 0.21
CA ALA A 32 -0.02 4.35 1.43
C ALA A 32 0.73 4.84 2.67
N VAL A 33 2.03 4.56 2.78
CA VAL A 33 2.89 5.04 3.88
C VAL A 33 2.94 6.56 3.89
N GLN A 34 3.17 7.18 2.72
CA GLN A 34 3.21 8.63 2.58
C GLN A 34 1.85 9.29 2.84
N ASN A 35 0.76 8.75 2.28
CA ASN A 35 -0.57 9.37 2.40
C ASN A 35 -1.19 9.22 3.80
N LEU A 36 -0.80 8.19 4.56
CA LEU A 36 -1.34 7.89 5.88
C LEU A 36 -0.35 8.20 7.00
N ASN A 37 0.83 8.76 6.68
CA ASN A 37 1.94 9.00 7.62
C ASN A 37 2.28 7.75 8.45
N LEU A 38 2.39 6.59 7.80
CA LEU A 38 2.63 5.29 8.44
C LEU A 38 4.10 4.87 8.42
N GLU A 39 5.03 5.82 8.47
CA GLU A 39 6.49 5.57 8.39
C GLU A 39 6.94 4.63 9.51
N ASP A 40 6.48 4.87 10.75
CA ASP A 40 6.75 4.01 11.90
C ASP A 40 6.29 2.56 11.72
N ALA A 41 5.20 2.33 10.99
CA ALA A 41 4.66 1.00 10.74
C ALA A 41 5.38 0.29 9.58
N ALA A 42 6.03 1.05 8.69
CA ALA A 42 6.79 0.51 7.57
C ALA A 42 8.18 0.01 7.98
N ASP A 43 8.77 0.63 9.01
CA ASP A 43 10.10 0.30 9.53
C ASP A 43 10.11 -0.91 10.49
N ILE A 44 8.95 -1.55 10.72
CA ILE A 44 8.87 -2.74 11.58
C ILE A 44 9.51 -3.93 10.84
N GLU A 45 10.69 -4.33 11.29
CA GLU A 45 11.38 -5.54 10.82
C GLU A 45 10.56 -6.78 11.24
N THR A 46 9.93 -7.44 10.27
CA THR A 46 9.19 -8.68 10.52
C THR A 46 10.18 -9.83 10.63
N VAL A 47 10.44 -10.28 11.87
CA VAL A 47 11.21 -11.51 12.20
C VAL A 47 10.52 -12.79 11.78
#